data_AF-A0A822DFU3-F1
#
_entry.id   AF-A0A822DFU3-F1
#
_cell.length_a   1.000
_cell.length_b   1.000
_cell.length_c   1.000
_cell.angle_alpha   90.00
_cell.angle_beta   90.00
_cell.angle_gamma   90.00
#
_symmetry.space_group_name_H-M   'P 1'
#
loop_
_entity.id
_entity.type
_entity.pdbx_description
1 polymer ?
#
loop_
_entity_poly.entity_id
_entity_poly.type
_entity_poly.pdbx_seq_one_letter_code
_entity_poly.pdbx_strand_id
1 'polypeptide(L)'
;QGQALIILDGLDEIPISVQRSKIINIVENFVDTYVQTPIDVSVFDNIYLNKLFDDPSRLGGNQLIVTTRLVNYYTAPLAGQFSHYTIRPMDMKHIKDFVDYWFFRVHQRIIDILGLPLVNQAENYSEALKKELEKTQNVDLLDMASNSGLLSSICTIGFSQLNGSSLPTQRILLYEIIVKSMLNMWHSKEPTIDISKVIRILTDIAYCIHQNPTSNYIDNEEIKEICAQTIQASISKTLLTTEDIYNIERQASEMAQVICNDVGILASRGGSLYGFLHLPFQEYFTCLKLIEVDTPKHRRFASDGIDRDNKIQLIVQMLCRHTIDPRFRVPITLAFGKISSSWSQNDFNDLCYEFMQVQDKDDSLLPFAA
;
A
#
# COMPACT_ATOMS: atom_id res chain seq x y z
N GLN A 1 19.38 -5.30 -32.94
CA GLN A 1 17.93 -5.25 -33.26
C GLN A 1 17.43 -6.67 -33.22
N GLY A 2 16.33 -6.97 -32.51
CA GLY A 2 15.72 -8.30 -32.53
C GLY A 2 16.11 -9.29 -31.43
N GLN A 3 16.70 -8.83 -30.32
CA GLN A 3 17.18 -9.69 -29.22
C GLN A 3 16.89 -9.14 -27.82
N ALA A 4 16.24 -7.98 -27.71
CA ALA A 4 15.94 -7.38 -26.41
C ALA A 4 14.57 -7.83 -25.90
N LEU A 5 14.49 -8.22 -24.63
CA LEU A 5 13.24 -8.28 -23.87
C LEU A 5 13.18 -7.06 -22.97
N ILE A 6 12.17 -6.22 -23.17
CA ILE A 6 11.90 -5.04 -22.35
C ILE A 6 10.74 -5.37 -21.42
N ILE A 7 10.88 -5.03 -20.14
CA ILE A 7 9.81 -5.13 -19.14
C ILE A 7 9.55 -3.71 -18.63
N LEU A 8 8.33 -3.23 -18.84
CA LEU A 8 7.83 -1.99 -18.27
C LEU A 8 6.89 -2.37 -17.11
N ASP A 9 7.36 -2.15 -15.89
CA ASP A 9 6.62 -2.48 -14.69
C ASP A 9 5.82 -1.26 -14.18
N GLY A 10 4.53 -1.43 -13.88
CA GLY A 10 3.72 -0.42 -13.20
C GLY A 10 3.21 0.72 -14.08
N LEU A 11 2.63 0.45 -15.26
CA LEU A 11 1.98 1.49 -16.08
C LEU A 11 0.84 2.22 -15.31
N ASP A 12 0.24 1.57 -14.31
CA ASP A 12 -0.78 2.17 -13.45
C ASP A 12 -0.24 3.16 -12.41
N GLU A 13 1.08 3.20 -12.17
CA GLU A 13 1.68 4.17 -11.24
C GLU A 13 1.71 5.59 -11.82
N ILE A 14 1.51 5.73 -13.13
CA ILE A 14 1.43 7.01 -13.81
C ILE A 14 0.07 7.65 -13.56
N PRO A 15 0.00 8.84 -12.94
CA PRO A 15 -1.24 9.52 -12.61
C PRO A 15 -2.12 9.75 -13.84
N ILE A 16 -3.43 9.55 -13.66
CA ILE A 16 -4.46 9.85 -14.68
C ILE A 16 -4.51 11.37 -14.86
N SER A 17 -3.69 11.87 -15.79
CA SER A 17 -3.62 13.27 -16.21
C SER A 17 -3.10 13.32 -17.64
N VAL A 18 -2.93 14.53 -18.19
CA VAL A 18 -2.28 14.77 -19.50
C VAL A 18 -0.92 14.04 -19.61
N GLN A 19 -0.25 13.75 -18.48
CA GLN A 19 1.01 12.99 -18.47
C GLN A 19 0.82 11.51 -18.86
N ARG A 20 -0.31 10.87 -18.53
CA ARG A 20 -0.58 9.47 -18.86
C ARG A 20 -0.68 9.27 -20.37
N SER A 21 -1.45 10.11 -21.06
CA SER A 21 -1.54 10.07 -22.53
C SER A 21 -0.18 10.33 -23.19
N LYS A 22 0.64 11.24 -22.62
CA LYS A 22 2.00 11.46 -23.11
C LYS A 22 2.88 10.23 -22.96
N ILE A 23 2.84 9.56 -21.80
CA ILE A 23 3.64 8.36 -21.56
C ILE A 23 3.15 7.20 -22.42
N ILE A 24 1.84 7.02 -22.56
CA ILE A 24 1.26 6.04 -23.49
C ILE A 24 1.78 6.29 -24.90
N ASN A 25 1.69 7.53 -25.41
CA ASN A 25 2.22 7.86 -26.73
C ASN A 25 3.74 7.60 -26.85
N ILE A 26 4.52 7.84 -25.79
CA ILE A 26 5.96 7.52 -25.78
C ILE A 26 6.17 6.01 -25.87
N VAL A 27 5.42 5.22 -25.09
CA VAL A 27 5.50 3.76 -25.11
C VAL A 27 5.07 3.23 -26.47
N GLU A 28 3.98 3.76 -27.04
CA GLU A 28 3.49 3.36 -28.36
C GLU A 28 4.50 3.70 -29.45
N ASN A 29 5.05 4.91 -29.47
CA ASN A 29 6.11 5.29 -30.42
C ASN A 29 7.36 4.41 -30.26
N PHE A 30 7.73 4.07 -29.03
CA PHE A 30 8.84 3.17 -28.76
C PHE A 30 8.56 1.77 -29.30
N VAL A 31 7.36 1.24 -29.06
CA VAL A 31 6.93 -0.07 -29.59
C VAL A 31 6.97 -0.06 -31.10
N ASP A 32 6.39 0.97 -31.71
CA ASP A 32 6.30 1.10 -33.16
C ASP A 32 7.66 1.21 -33.82
N THR A 33 8.64 1.82 -33.15
CA THR A 33 9.99 2.00 -33.70
C THR A 33 10.91 0.81 -33.43
N TYR A 34 10.82 0.22 -32.23
CA TYR A 34 11.86 -0.69 -31.72
C TYR A 34 11.39 -2.11 -31.46
N VAL A 35 10.08 -2.38 -31.45
CA VAL A 35 9.50 -3.72 -31.13
C VAL A 35 8.88 -4.35 -32.38
N GLN A 36 9.35 -3.93 -33.56
CA GLN A 36 8.97 -4.52 -34.84
C GLN A 36 9.58 -5.90 -35.05
N THR A 37 8.90 -6.70 -35.85
CA THR A 37 9.42 -7.98 -36.37
C THR A 37 10.55 -7.75 -37.38
N PRO A 38 11.35 -8.77 -37.75
CA PRO A 38 12.39 -8.62 -38.78
C PRO A 38 11.88 -8.29 -40.20
N ILE A 39 10.57 -8.29 -40.41
CA ILE A 39 9.91 -7.89 -41.66
C ILE A 39 9.19 -6.54 -41.53
N ASP A 40 9.62 -5.72 -40.56
CA ASP A 40 9.14 -4.35 -40.30
C ASP A 40 7.62 -4.26 -40.00
N VAL A 41 7.05 -5.31 -39.41
CA VAL A 41 5.65 -5.32 -38.93
C VAL A 41 5.61 -4.98 -37.44
N SER A 42 4.74 -4.04 -37.09
CA SER A 42 4.44 -3.51 -35.76
C SER A 42 3.07 -3.99 -35.25
N VAL A 43 2.84 -3.90 -33.94
CA VAL A 43 1.53 -4.19 -33.32
C VAL A 43 0.44 -3.17 -33.67
N PHE A 44 0.82 -2.03 -34.27
CA PHE A 44 -0.11 -0.99 -34.71
C PHE A 44 -0.49 -1.13 -36.20
N ASP A 45 0.14 -2.03 -36.95
CA ASP A 45 -0.19 -2.23 -38.35
C ASP A 45 -1.55 -2.90 -38.52
N ASN A 46 -2.30 -2.50 -39.55
CA ASN A 46 -3.59 -3.10 -39.94
C ASN A 46 -3.42 -4.47 -40.64
N ILE A 47 -2.46 -5.26 -40.17
CA ILE A 47 -2.28 -6.65 -40.57
C ILE A 47 -2.87 -7.49 -39.45
N TYR A 48 -3.70 -8.48 -39.80
CA TYR A 48 -4.16 -9.44 -38.82
C TYR A 48 -2.95 -10.24 -38.32
N LEU A 49 -2.46 -9.90 -37.12
CA LEU A 49 -1.37 -10.61 -36.47
C LEU A 49 -1.88 -11.98 -36.07
N ASN A 50 -1.73 -12.95 -36.98
CA ASN A 50 -1.97 -14.36 -36.68
C ASN A 50 -1.03 -14.83 -35.57
N LYS A 51 -1.36 -15.95 -34.92
CA LYS A 51 -0.52 -16.65 -33.92
C LYS A 51 0.95 -16.87 -34.29
N LEU A 52 1.31 -16.74 -35.57
CA LEU A 52 2.70 -16.74 -36.01
C LEU A 52 3.51 -15.63 -35.31
N PHE A 53 2.92 -14.45 -35.12
CA PHE A 53 3.52 -13.27 -34.47
C PHE A 53 3.57 -13.35 -32.94
N ASP A 54 2.78 -14.24 -32.33
CA ASP A 54 2.74 -14.46 -30.87
C ASP A 54 3.87 -15.34 -30.36
N ASP A 55 4.70 -15.93 -31.23
CA ASP A 55 5.89 -16.68 -30.85
C ASP A 55 7.17 -15.92 -31.24
N PRO A 56 7.55 -14.90 -30.44
CA PRO A 56 8.74 -14.11 -30.71
C PRO A 56 10.04 -14.93 -30.55
N SER A 57 10.00 -16.16 -30.01
CA SER A 57 11.14 -17.09 -30.06
C SER A 57 11.39 -17.65 -31.48
N ARG A 58 10.36 -17.65 -32.34
CA ARG A 58 10.43 -18.11 -33.73
C ARG A 58 10.70 -17.00 -34.73
N LEU A 59 9.99 -15.88 -34.60
CA LEU A 59 10.12 -14.76 -35.54
C LEU A 59 11.28 -13.84 -35.22
N GLY A 60 11.77 -13.82 -33.98
CA GLY A 60 12.69 -12.79 -33.51
C GLY A 60 12.01 -11.41 -33.43
N GLY A 61 12.81 -10.37 -33.29
CA GLY A 61 12.29 -9.04 -32.93
C GLY A 61 12.52 -8.75 -31.44
N ASN A 62 12.45 -7.48 -31.08
CA ASN A 62 12.47 -7.15 -29.65
C ASN A 62 11.08 -7.47 -29.06
N GLN A 63 11.04 -7.79 -27.78
CA GLN A 63 9.82 -8.13 -27.04
C GLN A 63 9.53 -7.06 -25.99
N LEU A 64 8.25 -6.85 -25.71
CA LEU A 64 7.80 -5.96 -24.64
C LEU A 64 6.79 -6.69 -23.75
N ILE A 65 7.02 -6.64 -22.44
CA ILE A 65 6.04 -6.98 -21.42
C ILE A 65 5.71 -5.69 -20.66
N VAL A 66 4.42 -5.40 -20.53
CA VAL A 66 3.94 -4.27 -19.72
C VAL A 66 3.08 -4.82 -18.59
N THR A 67 3.35 -4.41 -17.36
CA THR A 67 2.51 -4.74 -16.20
C THR A 67 1.67 -3.52 -15.81
N THR A 68 0.46 -3.78 -15.32
CA THR A 68 -0.48 -2.75 -14.89
C THR A 68 -1.56 -3.36 -14.00
N ARG A 69 -2.09 -2.58 -13.07
CA ARG A 69 -3.38 -2.91 -12.45
C ARG A 69 -4.51 -2.87 -13.48
N LEU A 70 -5.42 -3.84 -13.39
CA LEU A 70 -6.52 -4.04 -14.34
C LEU A 70 -7.43 -2.81 -14.48
N VAL A 71 -7.86 -2.24 -13.35
CA VAL A 71 -8.81 -1.11 -13.31
C VAL A 71 -8.23 0.12 -14.02
N ASN A 72 -6.93 0.39 -13.83
CA ASN A 72 -6.28 1.56 -14.40
C ASN A 72 -5.90 1.37 -15.87
N TYR A 73 -5.78 0.13 -16.34
CA TYR A 73 -5.46 -0.13 -17.74
C TYR A 73 -6.57 0.35 -18.67
N TYR A 74 -7.83 0.10 -18.30
CA TYR A 74 -8.97 0.42 -19.17
C TYR A 74 -9.31 1.92 -19.24
N THR A 75 -8.74 2.76 -18.38
CA THR A 75 -8.95 4.22 -18.47
C THR A 75 -8.14 4.86 -19.59
N ALA A 76 -6.99 4.26 -19.93
CA ALA A 76 -6.16 4.67 -21.05
C ALA A 76 -5.32 3.46 -21.51
N PRO A 77 -5.90 2.54 -22.30
CA PRO A 77 -5.20 1.35 -22.78
C PRO A 77 -4.21 1.70 -23.91
N LEU A 78 -3.25 0.82 -24.16
CA LEU A 78 -2.39 0.90 -25.34
C LEU A 78 -3.22 0.59 -26.60
N ALA A 79 -3.09 1.41 -27.65
CA ALA A 79 -3.93 1.38 -28.85
C ALA A 79 -3.57 0.31 -29.90
N GLY A 80 -2.68 -0.64 -29.57
CA GLY A 80 -2.20 -1.68 -30.48
C GLY A 80 -2.81 -3.07 -30.25
N GLN A 81 -2.49 -4.01 -31.14
CA GLN A 81 -2.91 -5.42 -31.06
C GLN A 81 -2.09 -6.22 -30.03
N PHE A 82 -2.06 -5.75 -28.77
CA PHE A 82 -1.35 -6.42 -27.68
C PHE A 82 -2.12 -7.65 -27.17
N SER A 83 -1.39 -8.71 -26.81
CA SER A 83 -1.95 -9.84 -26.07
C SER A 83 -2.12 -9.49 -24.59
N HIS A 84 -3.32 -9.68 -24.04
CA HIS A 84 -3.60 -9.44 -22.62
C HIS A 84 -3.57 -10.74 -21.81
N TYR A 85 -2.83 -10.72 -20.71
CA TYR A 85 -2.77 -11.81 -19.74
C TYR A 85 -3.11 -11.28 -18.35
N THR A 86 -3.99 -11.99 -17.65
CA THR A 86 -4.37 -11.66 -16.27
C THR A 86 -3.80 -12.69 -15.32
N ILE A 87 -3.03 -12.24 -14.32
CA ILE A 87 -2.57 -13.09 -13.23
C ILE A 87 -3.80 -13.50 -12.41
N ARG A 88 -4.09 -14.79 -12.37
CA ARG A 88 -5.22 -15.33 -11.61
C ARG A 88 -4.88 -15.40 -10.11
N PRO A 89 -5.88 -15.29 -9.22
CA PRO A 89 -5.71 -15.61 -7.81
C PRO A 89 -5.14 -17.02 -7.65
N MET A 90 -4.30 -17.21 -6.63
CA MET A 90 -3.74 -18.52 -6.31
C MET A 90 -4.86 -19.48 -5.89
N ASP A 91 -4.84 -20.69 -6.44
CA ASP A 91 -5.69 -21.76 -5.92
C ASP A 91 -5.10 -22.37 -4.63
N MET A 92 -5.88 -23.24 -3.99
CA MET A 92 -5.48 -23.86 -2.73
C MET A 92 -4.18 -24.67 -2.85
N LYS A 93 -3.86 -25.25 -4.01
CA LYS A 93 -2.61 -25.97 -4.20
C LYS A 93 -1.43 -24.98 -4.15
N HIS A 94 -1.50 -23.89 -4.92
CA HIS A 94 -0.47 -22.86 -4.92
C HIS A 94 -0.31 -22.18 -3.55
N ILE A 95 -1.41 -21.96 -2.82
CA ILE A 95 -1.38 -21.43 -1.44
C ILE A 95 -0.56 -22.34 -0.53
N LYS A 96 -0.82 -23.66 -0.54
CA LYS A 96 -0.07 -24.62 0.29
C LYS A 96 1.40 -24.66 -0.08
N ASP A 97 1.71 -24.74 -1.38
CA ASP A 97 3.08 -24.75 -1.89
C ASP A 97 3.83 -23.48 -1.45
N PHE A 98 3.17 -22.30 -1.50
CA PHE A 98 3.72 -21.04 -1.02
C PHE A 98 4.00 -21.07 0.49
N VAL A 99 3.03 -21.52 1.30
CA VAL A 99 3.16 -21.58 2.76
C VAL A 99 4.33 -22.48 3.15
N ASP A 100 4.43 -23.67 2.58
CA ASP A 100 5.52 -24.59 2.86
C ASP A 100 6.89 -23.99 2.49
N TYR A 101 6.99 -23.39 1.30
CA TYR A 101 8.22 -22.76 0.85
C TYR A 101 8.62 -21.56 1.71
N TRP A 102 7.66 -20.70 2.06
CA TRP A 102 7.89 -19.51 2.88
C TRP A 102 8.43 -19.90 4.26
N PHE A 103 7.77 -20.82 4.96
CA PHE A 103 8.19 -21.23 6.31
C PHE A 103 9.55 -21.92 6.28
N PHE A 104 9.79 -22.80 5.29
CA PHE A 104 11.08 -23.44 5.10
C PHE A 104 12.21 -22.41 4.94
N ARG A 105 12.02 -21.43 4.04
CA ARG A 105 13.06 -20.42 3.76
C ARG A 105 13.31 -19.47 4.93
N VAL A 106 12.27 -19.04 5.63
CA VAL A 106 12.42 -18.16 6.80
C VAL A 106 13.16 -18.87 7.93
N HIS A 107 12.79 -20.12 8.24
CA HIS A 107 13.49 -20.91 9.26
C HIS A 107 14.94 -21.17 8.89
N GLN A 108 15.20 -21.57 7.63
CA GLN A 108 16.56 -21.77 7.14
C GLN A 108 17.39 -20.50 7.31
N ARG A 109 16.85 -19.34 6.93
CA ARG A 109 17.54 -18.06 7.03
C ARG A 109 17.86 -17.67 8.49
N ILE A 110 16.95 -17.92 9.42
CA ILE A 110 17.16 -17.66 10.85
C ILE A 110 18.26 -18.56 11.42
N ILE A 111 18.24 -19.85 11.07
CA ILE A 111 19.28 -20.82 11.46
C ILE A 111 20.64 -20.36 10.94
N ASP A 112 20.72 -19.99 9.66
CA ASP A 112 21.97 -19.52 9.02
C ASP A 112 22.52 -18.26 9.71
N ILE A 113 21.66 -17.29 10.04
CA ILE A 113 22.07 -16.01 10.66
C ILE A 113 22.53 -16.19 12.10
N LEU A 114 21.80 -16.99 12.89
CA LEU A 114 22.05 -17.13 14.32
C LEU A 114 23.03 -18.27 14.65
N GLY A 115 23.42 -19.09 13.66
CA GLY A 115 24.29 -20.25 13.85
C GLY A 115 23.71 -21.28 14.83
N LEU A 116 22.37 -21.34 14.95
CA LEU A 116 21.70 -22.15 15.97
C LEU A 116 21.53 -23.61 15.50
N PRO A 117 21.71 -24.60 16.38
CA PRO A 117 21.31 -25.99 16.14
C PRO A 117 19.79 -26.15 16.34
N LEU A 118 18.99 -25.24 15.79
CA LEU A 118 17.56 -25.20 16.02
C LEU A 118 16.88 -26.41 15.35
N VAL A 119 15.93 -27.03 16.04
CA VAL A 119 15.00 -27.97 15.40
C VAL A 119 14.21 -27.17 14.36
N ASN A 120 14.27 -27.57 13.09
CA ASN A 120 13.50 -26.92 12.04
C ASN A 120 12.01 -27.19 12.27
N GLN A 121 11.29 -26.19 12.81
CA GLN A 121 9.86 -26.26 13.08
C GLN A 121 9.01 -25.80 11.89
N ALA A 122 9.61 -25.52 10.72
CA ALA A 122 8.91 -24.99 9.56
C ALA A 122 7.67 -25.82 9.18
N GLU A 123 7.79 -27.16 9.19
CA GLU A 123 6.67 -28.06 8.87
C GLU A 123 5.53 -27.94 9.89
N ASN A 124 5.83 -27.79 11.18
CA ASN A 124 4.79 -27.66 12.20
C ASN A 124 4.01 -26.35 12.02
N TYR A 125 4.71 -25.24 11.73
CA TYR A 125 4.05 -23.95 11.49
C TYR A 125 3.29 -23.95 10.16
N SER A 126 3.86 -24.53 9.11
CA SER A 126 3.21 -24.58 7.80
C SER A 126 1.95 -25.44 7.86
N GLU A 127 1.99 -26.60 8.52
CA GLU A 127 0.82 -27.46 8.74
C GLU A 127 -0.26 -26.78 9.58
N ALA A 128 0.13 -26.07 10.65
CA ALA A 128 -0.82 -25.33 11.47
C ALA A 128 -1.53 -24.23 10.66
N LEU A 129 -0.79 -23.45 9.87
CA LEU A 129 -1.37 -22.40 9.03
C LEU A 129 -2.26 -22.98 7.92
N LYS A 130 -1.82 -24.05 7.24
CA LYS A 130 -2.62 -24.72 6.20
C LYS A 130 -3.96 -25.21 6.76
N LYS A 131 -3.95 -25.84 7.95
CA LYS A 131 -5.18 -26.27 8.63
C LYS A 131 -6.10 -25.10 8.99
N GLU A 132 -5.54 -23.97 9.40
CA GLU A 132 -6.33 -22.75 9.67
C GLU A 132 -7.00 -22.23 8.40
N LEU A 133 -6.27 -22.16 7.29
CA LEU A 133 -6.79 -21.71 5.99
C LEU A 133 -7.88 -22.62 5.42
N GLU A 134 -7.86 -23.91 5.75
CA GLU A 134 -8.84 -24.89 5.28
C GLU A 134 -10.15 -24.93 6.08
N LYS A 135 -10.24 -24.23 7.22
CA LYS A 135 -11.47 -24.19 8.01
C LYS A 135 -12.58 -23.55 7.20
N THR A 136 -13.74 -24.20 7.13
CA THR A 136 -14.91 -23.74 6.36
C THR A 136 -15.43 -22.36 6.78
N GLN A 137 -15.20 -21.96 8.04
CA GLN A 137 -15.57 -20.65 8.58
C GLN A 137 -14.59 -19.51 8.19
N ASN A 138 -13.44 -19.83 7.59
CA ASN A 138 -12.37 -18.88 7.29
C ASN A 138 -12.37 -18.46 5.80
N VAL A 139 -13.55 -18.32 5.19
CA VAL A 139 -13.69 -17.97 3.76
C VAL A 139 -12.98 -16.66 3.42
N ASP A 140 -13.17 -15.62 4.22
CA ASP A 140 -12.53 -14.30 3.99
C ASP A 140 -11.00 -14.37 4.10
N LEU A 141 -10.50 -15.20 5.03
CA LEU A 141 -9.06 -15.43 5.19
C LEU A 141 -8.48 -16.17 3.98
N LEU A 142 -9.20 -17.16 3.45
CA LEU A 142 -8.82 -17.90 2.25
C LEU A 142 -8.85 -17.02 0.99
N ASP A 143 -9.85 -16.14 0.88
CA ASP A 143 -9.92 -15.15 -0.20
C ASP A 143 -8.71 -14.21 -0.17
N MET A 144 -8.37 -13.68 1.00
CA MET A 144 -7.13 -12.91 1.18
C MET A 144 -5.88 -13.72 0.82
N ALA A 145 -5.79 -14.98 1.26
CA ALA A 145 -4.65 -15.87 0.97
C ALA A 145 -4.47 -16.16 -0.53
N SER A 146 -5.51 -15.97 -1.34
CA SER A 146 -5.42 -16.13 -2.80
C SER A 146 -4.58 -15.01 -3.45
N ASN A 147 -4.33 -13.91 -2.75
CA ASN A 147 -3.38 -12.87 -3.15
C ASN A 147 -2.00 -13.15 -2.50
N SER A 148 -0.94 -13.26 -3.31
CA SER A 148 0.40 -13.63 -2.82
C SER A 148 1.01 -12.64 -1.82
N GLY A 149 0.75 -11.33 -1.97
CA GLY A 149 1.22 -10.32 -1.03
C GLY A 149 0.53 -10.41 0.33
N LEU A 150 -0.78 -10.66 0.33
CA LEU A 150 -1.53 -10.91 1.56
C LEU A 150 -1.16 -12.25 2.18
N LEU A 151 -0.93 -13.30 1.39
CA LEU A 151 -0.46 -14.59 1.91
C LEU A 151 0.90 -14.46 2.60
N SER A 152 1.83 -13.68 2.05
CA SER A 152 3.11 -13.38 2.72
C SER A 152 2.90 -12.65 4.06
N SER A 153 1.92 -11.76 4.13
CA SER A 153 1.55 -11.04 5.37
C SER A 153 0.94 -12.01 6.40
N ILE A 154 0.06 -12.90 5.96
CA ILE A 154 -0.54 -13.97 6.78
C ILE A 154 0.56 -14.91 7.30
N CYS A 155 1.51 -15.33 6.46
CA CYS A 155 2.64 -16.16 6.88
C CYS A 155 3.51 -15.46 7.93
N THR A 156 3.78 -14.16 7.74
CA THR A 156 4.53 -13.34 8.71
C THR A 156 3.83 -13.32 10.07
N ILE A 157 2.51 -13.13 10.08
CA ILE A 157 1.72 -13.15 11.33
C ILE A 157 1.72 -14.54 11.94
N GLY A 158 1.45 -15.59 11.15
CA GLY A 158 1.44 -16.98 11.60
C GLY A 158 2.78 -17.41 12.18
N PHE A 159 3.89 -16.88 11.65
CA PHE A 159 5.22 -17.07 12.23
C PHE A 159 5.41 -16.31 13.55
N SER A 160 4.93 -15.08 13.66
CA SER A 160 5.05 -14.28 14.89
C SER A 160 4.13 -14.75 16.03
N GLN A 161 2.97 -15.33 15.69
CA GLN A 161 1.95 -15.76 16.64
C GLN A 161 2.10 -17.27 16.94
N LEU A 162 3.15 -17.61 17.67
CA LEU A 162 3.55 -18.99 17.99
C LEU A 162 2.48 -19.80 18.79
N ASN A 163 1.40 -19.17 19.27
CA ASN A 163 0.50 -19.72 20.30
C ASN A 163 -1.01 -19.71 19.97
N GLY A 164 -1.41 -19.75 18.70
CA GLY A 164 -2.79 -20.15 18.35
C GLY A 164 -3.88 -19.07 18.46
N SER A 165 -3.51 -17.79 18.34
CA SER A 165 -4.48 -16.72 18.09
C SER A 165 -5.19 -16.96 16.75
N SER A 166 -6.48 -16.65 16.65
CA SER A 166 -7.18 -16.65 15.37
C SER A 166 -6.57 -15.60 14.44
N LEU A 167 -6.27 -16.00 13.20
CA LEU A 167 -5.81 -15.06 12.17
C LEU A 167 -6.93 -14.07 11.84
N PRO A 168 -6.60 -12.79 11.62
CA PRO A 168 -7.60 -11.81 11.23
C PRO A 168 -8.17 -12.14 9.85
N THR A 169 -9.46 -11.96 9.69
CA THR A 169 -10.19 -12.17 8.43
C THR A 169 -10.30 -10.90 7.58
N GLN A 170 -9.83 -9.76 8.09
CA GLN A 170 -9.86 -8.48 7.39
C GLN A 170 -8.45 -7.98 7.08
N ARG A 171 -8.28 -7.48 5.84
CA ARG A 171 -7.02 -6.94 5.33
C ARG A 171 -6.42 -5.84 6.22
N ILE A 172 -7.26 -4.93 6.73
CA ILE A 172 -6.81 -3.85 7.61
C ILE A 172 -6.21 -4.37 8.92
N LEU A 173 -6.80 -5.42 9.50
CA LEU A 173 -6.35 -6.01 10.76
C LEU A 173 -5.03 -6.76 10.59
N LEU A 174 -4.81 -7.41 9.43
CA LEU A 174 -3.49 -7.98 9.08
C LEU A 174 -2.41 -6.91 9.14
N TYR A 175 -2.63 -5.78 8.46
CA TYR A 175 -1.66 -4.69 8.41
C TYR A 175 -1.43 -4.07 9.78
N GLU A 176 -2.50 -3.86 10.55
CA GLU A 176 -2.42 -3.34 11.90
C GLU A 176 -1.59 -4.23 12.83
N ILE A 177 -1.75 -5.56 12.77
CA ILE A 177 -0.97 -6.50 13.59
C ILE A 177 0.51 -6.45 13.24
N ILE A 178 0.84 -6.43 11.94
CA ILE A 178 2.25 -6.37 11.48
C ILE A 178 2.89 -5.06 11.90
N VAL A 179 2.25 -3.92 11.61
CA VAL A 179 2.76 -2.59 11.96
C VAL A 179 2.93 -2.45 13.46
N LYS A 180 1.94 -2.86 14.27
CA LYS A 180 2.07 -2.84 15.74
C LYS A 180 3.22 -3.71 16.23
N SER A 181 3.40 -4.91 15.65
CA SER A 181 4.50 -5.81 16.03
C SER A 181 5.87 -5.19 15.73
N MET A 182 6.02 -4.55 14.56
CA MET A 182 7.25 -3.85 14.17
C MET A 182 7.52 -2.65 15.09
N LEU A 183 6.52 -1.81 15.32
CA LEU A 183 6.65 -0.63 16.18
C LEU A 183 6.92 -1.01 17.64
N ASN A 184 6.28 -2.05 18.17
CA ASN A 184 6.54 -2.52 19.53
C ASN A 184 7.94 -3.10 19.68
N MET A 185 8.41 -3.87 18.68
CA MET A 185 9.78 -4.39 18.67
C MET A 185 10.80 -3.26 18.64
N TRP A 186 10.59 -2.24 17.82
CA TRP A 186 11.43 -1.04 17.79
C TRP A 186 11.36 -0.26 19.12
N HIS A 187 10.16 0.04 19.63
CA HIS A 187 9.95 0.80 20.87
C HIS A 187 10.54 0.10 22.10
N SER A 188 10.63 -1.24 22.11
CA SER A 188 11.33 -1.97 23.17
C SER A 188 12.83 -1.63 23.27
N LYS A 189 13.43 -1.14 22.18
CA LYS A 189 14.82 -0.67 22.13
C LYS A 189 14.92 0.84 22.41
N GLU A 190 13.89 1.60 22.04
CA GLU A 190 13.82 3.07 22.20
C GLU A 190 12.57 3.50 23.01
N PRO A 191 12.49 3.17 24.32
CA PRO A 191 11.28 3.36 25.13
C PRO A 191 10.98 4.84 25.45
N THR A 192 11.93 5.74 25.21
CA THR A 192 11.79 7.18 25.50
C THR A 192 10.95 7.93 24.46
N ILE A 193 10.74 7.35 23.28
CA ILE A 193 9.98 7.97 22.19
C ILE A 193 8.53 7.51 22.25
N ASP A 194 7.60 8.46 22.30
CA ASP A 194 6.17 8.18 22.26
C ASP A 194 5.74 7.59 20.90
N ILE A 195 5.32 6.33 20.93
CA ILE A 195 4.85 5.59 19.75
C ILE A 195 3.70 6.29 19.03
N SER A 196 2.87 7.05 19.76
CA SER A 196 1.73 7.78 19.19
C SER A 196 2.20 8.89 18.25
N LYS A 197 3.33 9.55 18.59
CA LYS A 197 3.96 10.56 17.73
C LYS A 197 4.54 9.92 16.47
N VAL A 198 5.17 8.75 16.60
CA VAL A 198 5.71 8.00 15.46
C VAL A 198 4.58 7.58 14.51
N ILE A 199 3.47 7.06 15.03
CA ILE A 199 2.29 6.72 14.23
C ILE A 199 1.74 7.96 13.51
N ARG A 200 1.63 9.10 14.21
CA ARG A 200 1.19 10.38 13.62
C ARG A 200 2.08 10.80 12.46
N ILE A 201 3.40 10.81 12.66
CA ILE A 201 4.37 11.19 11.62
C ILE A 201 4.30 10.23 10.42
N LEU A 202 4.28 8.91 10.65
CA LEU A 202 4.16 7.92 9.58
C LEU A 202 2.84 8.05 8.81
N THR A 203 1.76 8.42 9.49
CA THR A 203 0.44 8.70 8.90
C THR A 203 0.51 9.88 7.93
N ASP A 204 1.15 10.97 8.36
CA ASP A 204 1.31 12.18 7.55
C ASP A 204 2.27 11.97 6.38
N ILE A 205 3.39 11.26 6.60
CA ILE A 205 4.32 10.86 5.53
C ILE A 205 3.61 9.98 4.50
N ALA A 206 2.87 8.95 4.94
CA ALA A 206 2.15 8.06 4.03
C ALA A 206 1.16 8.81 3.17
N TYR A 207 0.38 9.71 3.77
CA TYR A 207 -0.58 10.51 3.02
C TYR A 207 0.10 11.45 2.03
N CYS A 208 1.19 12.13 2.42
CA CYS A 208 2.00 12.97 1.53
C CYS A 208 2.51 12.20 0.31
N ILE A 209 3.16 11.05 0.51
CA ILE A 209 3.63 10.20 -0.59
C ILE A 209 2.47 9.69 -1.45
N HIS A 210 1.33 9.36 -0.83
CA HIS A 210 0.21 8.80 -1.55
C HIS A 210 -0.51 9.83 -2.44
N GLN A 211 -0.59 11.09 -1.99
CA GLN A 211 -1.12 12.23 -2.74
C GLN A 211 -0.23 12.66 -3.91
N ASN A 212 1.07 12.33 -3.87
CA ASN A 212 2.03 12.76 -4.88
C ASN A 212 2.30 11.63 -5.89
N PRO A 213 1.59 11.58 -7.02
CA PRO A 213 1.71 10.47 -7.94
C PRO A 213 3.01 10.48 -8.76
N THR A 214 3.74 11.60 -8.77
CA THR A 214 5.01 11.75 -9.49
C THR A 214 6.20 11.23 -8.70
N SER A 215 6.07 11.04 -7.38
CA SER A 215 7.12 10.54 -6.52
C SER A 215 6.52 9.59 -5.48
N ASN A 216 6.80 8.29 -5.59
CA ASN A 216 6.52 7.32 -4.52
C ASN A 216 7.48 7.49 -3.32
N TYR A 217 8.12 8.66 -3.21
CA TYR A 217 9.13 9.01 -2.26
C TYR A 217 8.89 10.42 -1.71
N ILE A 218 9.41 10.67 -0.52
CA ILE A 218 9.43 11.95 0.16
C ILE A 218 10.89 12.34 0.42
N ASP A 219 11.21 13.63 0.37
CA ASP A 219 12.56 14.08 0.70
C ASP A 219 12.77 14.26 2.21
N ASN A 220 14.04 14.25 2.62
CA ASN A 220 14.42 14.35 4.02
C ASN A 220 13.99 15.67 4.70
N GLU A 221 13.92 16.78 3.95
CA GLU A 221 13.49 18.06 4.51
C GLU A 221 11.98 18.08 4.72
N GLU A 222 11.19 17.53 3.78
CA GLU A 222 9.75 17.32 3.97
C GLU A 222 9.45 16.43 5.19
N ILE A 223 10.23 15.35 5.40
CA ILE A 223 10.09 14.52 6.62
C ILE A 223 10.36 15.34 7.88
N LYS A 224 11.40 16.18 7.90
CA LYS A 224 11.70 17.04 9.04
C LYS A 224 10.58 18.04 9.29
N GLU A 225 9.98 18.60 8.25
CA GLU A 225 8.84 19.51 8.38
C GLU A 225 7.65 18.81 9.03
N ILE A 226 7.30 17.58 8.59
CA ILE A 226 6.23 16.78 9.20
C ILE A 226 6.55 16.47 10.67
N CYS A 227 7.80 16.14 10.99
CA CYS A 227 8.23 15.92 12.37
C CYS A 227 8.08 17.20 13.21
N ALA A 228 8.51 18.34 12.67
CA ALA A 228 8.41 19.64 13.33
C ALA A 228 6.95 20.02 13.61
N GLN A 229 6.05 19.84 12.64
CA GLN A 229 4.62 20.07 12.80
C GLN A 229 4.03 19.20 13.92
N THR A 230 4.38 17.90 13.95
CA THR A 230 3.92 16.98 14.99
C THR A 230 4.42 17.38 16.37
N ILE A 231 5.70 17.75 16.48
CA ILE A 231 6.31 18.20 17.75
C ILE A 231 5.67 19.51 18.20
N GLN A 232 5.55 20.49 17.30
CA GLN A 232 4.91 21.78 17.57
C GLN A 232 3.48 21.61 18.05
N ALA A 233 2.70 20.70 17.45
CA ALA A 233 1.32 20.42 17.86
C ALA A 233 1.21 19.86 19.29
N SER A 234 2.29 19.35 19.88
CA SER A 234 2.34 18.89 21.26
C SER A 234 2.69 19.99 22.28
N ILE A 235 3.04 21.20 21.82
CA ILE A 235 3.42 22.34 22.67
C ILE A 235 2.18 23.18 23.00
N SER A 236 1.91 23.40 24.29
CA SER A 236 0.74 24.16 24.77
C SER A 236 0.89 25.70 24.70
N LYS A 237 1.93 26.21 24.04
CA LYS A 237 2.23 27.65 23.95
C LYS A 237 1.57 28.28 22.73
N THR A 238 0.90 29.41 22.92
CA THR A 238 0.28 30.18 21.82
C THR A 238 1.31 30.94 20.97
N LEU A 239 2.43 31.35 21.59
CA LEU A 239 3.52 32.07 20.94
C LEU A 239 4.82 31.32 21.23
N LEU A 240 5.56 30.98 20.18
CA LEU A 240 6.86 30.31 20.28
C LEU A 240 7.97 31.35 20.36
N THR A 241 8.92 31.12 21.26
CA THR A 241 10.17 31.88 21.30
C THR A 241 11.16 31.36 20.26
N THR A 242 12.23 32.11 19.97
CA THR A 242 13.33 31.63 19.10
C THR A 242 13.96 30.34 19.62
N GLU A 243 14.08 30.19 20.95
CA GLU A 243 14.59 28.97 21.59
C GLU A 243 13.63 27.79 21.41
N ASP A 244 12.31 28.03 21.47
CA ASP A 244 11.31 26.99 21.19
C ASP A 244 11.43 26.48 19.75
N ILE A 245 11.56 27.40 18.78
CA ILE A 245 11.70 27.06 17.36
C ILE A 245 12.96 26.22 17.13
N TYR A 246 14.11 26.66 17.66
CA TYR A 246 15.36 25.92 17.56
C TYR A 246 15.26 24.51 18.18
N ASN A 247 14.61 24.39 19.33
CA ASN A 247 14.41 23.10 19.99
C ASN A 247 13.47 22.17 19.20
N ILE A 248 12.44 22.72 18.54
CA ILE A 248 11.54 21.95 17.66
C ILE A 248 12.34 21.43 16.45
N GLU A 249 13.10 22.28 15.77
CA GLU A 249 13.89 21.90 14.59
C GLU A 249 14.93 20.83 14.92
N ARG A 250 15.60 20.94 16.08
CA ARG A 250 16.54 19.93 16.56
C ARG A 250 15.85 18.59 16.81
N GLN A 251 14.77 18.58 17.59
CA GLN A 251 14.02 17.36 17.88
C GLN A 251 13.39 16.75 16.62
N ALA A 252 12.95 17.58 15.67
CA ALA A 252 12.42 17.13 14.39
C ALA A 252 13.49 16.43 13.56
N SER A 253 14.71 16.97 13.54
CA SER A 253 15.86 16.36 12.86
C SER A 253 16.24 15.02 13.48
N GLU A 254 16.27 14.94 14.82
CA GLU A 254 16.51 13.68 15.55
C GLU A 254 15.41 12.65 15.26
N MET A 255 14.14 13.06 15.32
CA MET A 255 13.00 12.20 15.04
C MET A 255 12.99 11.69 13.59
N ALA A 256 13.30 12.56 12.62
CA ALA A 256 13.40 12.19 11.22
C ALA A 256 14.46 11.12 10.99
N GLN A 257 15.64 11.26 11.63
CA GLN A 257 16.70 10.25 11.56
C GLN A 257 16.24 8.89 12.11
N VAL A 258 15.59 8.89 13.28
CA VAL A 258 15.07 7.67 13.91
C VAL A 258 14.03 6.99 13.03
N ILE A 259 13.08 7.76 12.48
CA ILE A 259 12.02 7.24 11.61
C ILE A 259 12.58 6.65 10.31
N CYS A 260 13.60 7.29 9.73
CA CYS A 260 14.21 6.86 8.47
C CYS A 260 15.14 5.65 8.61
N ASN A 261 15.82 5.49 9.75
CA ASN A 261 16.90 4.52 9.89
C ASN A 261 16.53 3.32 10.79
N ASP A 262 15.71 3.54 11.83
CA ASP A 262 15.60 2.59 12.93
C ASP A 262 14.23 1.92 13.05
N VAL A 263 13.15 2.64 12.71
CA VAL A 263 11.77 2.13 12.82
C VAL A 263 11.51 0.94 11.89
N GLY A 264 12.25 0.85 10.78
CA GLY A 264 12.16 -0.28 9.85
C GLY A 264 10.87 -0.32 9.04
N ILE A 265 10.19 0.81 8.88
CA ILE A 265 8.98 0.96 8.03
C ILE A 265 9.30 1.74 6.75
N LEU A 266 10.16 2.75 6.85
CA LEU A 266 10.71 3.50 5.71
C LEU A 266 12.10 2.96 5.33
N ALA A 267 12.51 3.23 4.10
CA ALA A 267 13.85 2.96 3.60
C ALA A 267 14.34 4.06 2.67
N SER A 268 15.66 4.29 2.69
CA SER A 268 16.33 5.20 1.75
C SER A 268 16.31 4.64 0.33
N ARG A 269 16.05 5.52 -0.65
CA ARG A 269 15.97 5.21 -2.08
C ARG A 269 17.02 5.96 -2.90
N GLY A 270 18.02 6.52 -2.22
CA GLY A 270 19.09 7.34 -2.80
C GLY A 270 18.72 8.82 -2.85
N GLY A 271 19.73 9.70 -2.93
CA GLY A 271 19.52 11.14 -3.11
C GLY A 271 18.69 11.83 -2.02
N SER A 272 18.77 11.37 -0.76
CA SER A 272 17.95 11.86 0.37
C SER A 272 16.44 11.64 0.23
N LEU A 273 16.03 10.72 -0.66
CA LEU A 273 14.65 10.29 -0.81
C LEU A 273 14.37 9.04 0.03
N TYR A 274 13.17 8.99 0.59
CA TYR A 274 12.68 7.87 1.41
C TYR A 274 11.31 7.42 0.92
N GLY A 275 11.01 6.13 1.10
CA GLY A 275 9.69 5.58 0.85
C GLY A 275 9.41 4.39 1.75
N PHE A 276 8.16 3.96 1.81
CA PHE A 276 7.80 2.76 2.56
C PHE A 276 8.50 1.51 1.97
N LEU A 277 8.92 0.60 2.85
CA LEU A 277 9.49 -0.68 2.45
C LEU A 277 8.47 -1.52 1.66
N HIS A 278 7.21 -1.43 2.07
CA HIS A 278 6.10 -2.16 1.47
C HIS A 278 4.88 -1.24 1.29
N LEU A 279 4.30 -1.25 0.08
CA LEU A 279 3.10 -0.49 -0.24
C LEU A 279 1.92 -0.72 0.74
N PRO A 280 1.65 -1.97 1.22
CA PRO A 280 0.67 -2.20 2.27
C PRO A 280 0.77 -1.29 3.50
N PHE A 281 1.99 -0.95 3.93
CA PHE A 281 2.18 -0.07 5.09
C PHE A 281 1.84 1.37 4.75
N GLN A 282 2.25 1.83 3.57
CA GLN A 282 1.83 3.14 3.08
C GLN A 282 0.29 3.21 3.00
N GLU A 283 -0.37 2.23 2.39
CA GLU A 283 -1.83 2.16 2.27
C GLU A 283 -2.51 2.14 3.65
N TYR A 284 -1.96 1.39 4.61
CA TYR A 284 -2.45 1.34 5.99
C TYR A 284 -2.38 2.72 6.68
N PHE A 285 -1.24 3.39 6.63
CA PHE A 285 -1.07 4.70 7.24
C PHE A 285 -1.87 5.79 6.51
N THR A 286 -1.98 5.73 5.17
CA THR A 286 -2.90 6.61 4.41
C THR A 286 -4.34 6.40 4.85
N CYS A 287 -4.79 5.15 5.04
CA CYS A 287 -6.10 4.85 5.60
C CYS A 287 -6.32 5.54 6.95
N LEU A 288 -5.35 5.49 7.87
CA LEU A 288 -5.46 6.18 9.16
C LEU A 288 -5.66 7.69 8.98
N LYS A 289 -4.97 8.30 8.01
CA LYS A 289 -5.15 9.73 7.70
C LYS A 289 -6.56 10.04 7.19
N LEU A 290 -7.12 9.19 6.34
CA LEU A 290 -8.44 9.41 5.74
C LEU A 290 -9.59 9.40 6.76
N ILE A 291 -9.43 8.67 7.87
CA ILE A 291 -10.43 8.57 8.94
C ILE A 291 -10.08 9.43 10.16
N GLU A 292 -8.97 10.17 10.07
CA GLU A 292 -8.58 11.12 11.11
C GLU A 292 -9.52 12.33 11.07
N VAL A 293 -9.97 12.75 12.25
CA VAL A 293 -10.74 13.98 12.39
C VAL A 293 -9.92 14.91 13.28
N ASP A 294 -9.21 15.84 12.64
CA ASP A 294 -8.49 16.89 13.35
C ASP A 294 -9.50 17.72 14.15
N THR A 295 -9.37 17.68 15.48
CA THR A 295 -10.05 18.64 16.35
C THR A 295 -9.26 19.94 16.30
N PRO A 296 -9.84 21.05 15.80
CA PRO A 296 -9.15 22.33 15.91
C PRO A 296 -9.00 22.66 17.39
N LYS A 297 -7.76 22.57 17.92
CA LYS A 297 -7.41 22.91 19.32
C LYS A 297 -7.74 24.36 19.72
N HIS A 298 -8.34 25.16 18.83
CA HIS A 298 -8.67 26.57 19.03
C HIS A 298 -10.15 26.88 19.25
N ARG A 299 -11.05 25.89 19.35
CA ARG A 299 -12.37 26.15 19.96
C ARG A 299 -12.26 26.09 21.49
N ARG A 300 -11.76 27.16 22.10
CA ARG A 300 -11.69 27.40 23.56
C ARG A 300 -13.06 27.37 24.29
N PHE A 301 -14.15 27.04 23.59
CA PHE A 301 -15.51 26.93 24.12
C PHE A 301 -16.24 25.62 23.76
N ALA A 302 -15.56 24.64 23.14
CA ALA A 302 -16.15 23.31 22.94
C ALA A 302 -15.73 22.40 24.09
N SER A 303 -16.50 22.44 25.19
CA SER A 303 -16.46 21.44 26.26
C SER A 303 -17.04 20.10 25.82
N ASP A 304 -17.62 20.03 24.63
CA ASP A 304 -18.16 18.82 24.02
C ASP A 304 -17.23 18.40 22.87
N GLY A 305 -16.95 17.11 22.77
CA GLY A 305 -16.22 16.54 21.63
C GLY A 305 -16.87 16.91 20.30
N ILE A 306 -16.21 16.60 19.18
CA ILE A 306 -16.85 16.74 17.86
C ILE A 306 -18.15 15.95 17.90
N ASP A 307 -19.26 16.65 17.64
CA ASP A 307 -20.57 16.03 17.52
C ASP A 307 -20.53 14.87 16.53
N ARG A 308 -21.21 13.77 16.88
CA ARG A 308 -21.14 12.50 16.15
C ARG A 308 -21.40 12.68 14.65
N ASP A 309 -22.45 13.41 14.30
CA ASP A 309 -22.87 13.58 12.92
C ASP A 309 -21.86 14.45 12.14
N ASN A 310 -21.28 15.45 12.80
CA ASN A 310 -20.19 16.25 12.24
C ASN A 310 -18.92 15.40 11.98
N LYS A 311 -18.61 14.43 12.87
CA LYS A 311 -17.49 13.50 12.66
C LYS A 311 -17.69 12.66 11.40
N ILE A 312 -18.89 12.09 11.22
CA ILE A 312 -19.24 11.29 10.04
C ILE A 312 -19.09 12.13 8.77
N GLN A 313 -19.65 13.34 8.76
CA GLN A 313 -19.59 14.24 7.60
C GLN A 313 -18.15 14.60 7.22
N LEU A 314 -17.30 14.90 8.21
CA LEU A 314 -15.88 15.22 7.94
C LEU A 314 -15.13 14.05 7.32
N ILE A 315 -15.36 12.82 7.79
CA ILE A 315 -14.75 11.61 7.23
C ILE A 315 -15.28 11.36 5.82
N VAL A 316 -16.59 11.42 5.60
CA VAL A 316 -17.17 11.23 4.26
C VAL A 316 -16.61 12.25 3.27
N GLN A 317 -16.53 13.53 3.65
CA GLN A 317 -15.91 14.56 2.82
C GLN A 317 -14.44 14.24 2.52
N MET A 318 -13.69 13.76 3.51
CA MET A 318 -12.31 13.36 3.30
C MET A 318 -12.20 12.19 2.31
N LEU A 319 -13.02 11.16 2.43
CA LEU A 319 -13.04 10.02 1.52
C LEU A 319 -13.43 10.44 0.10
N CYS A 320 -14.52 11.22 -0.07
CA CYS A 320 -15.03 11.66 -1.36
C CYS A 320 -14.05 12.54 -2.15
N ARG A 321 -13.17 13.30 -1.47
CA ARG A 321 -12.10 14.06 -2.15
C ARG A 321 -11.12 13.18 -2.93
N HIS A 322 -11.05 11.89 -2.61
CA HIS A 322 -10.08 10.97 -3.16
C HIS A 322 -10.68 9.84 -4.01
N THR A 323 -12.01 9.80 -4.19
CA THR A 323 -12.66 8.68 -4.90
C THR A 323 -12.30 8.61 -6.38
N ILE A 324 -11.92 9.73 -7.00
CA ILE A 324 -11.55 9.78 -8.42
C ILE A 324 -10.11 9.27 -8.64
N ASP A 325 -9.25 9.32 -7.62
CA ASP A 325 -7.86 8.87 -7.72
C ASP A 325 -7.76 7.36 -7.44
N PRO A 326 -7.40 6.53 -8.43
CA PRO A 326 -7.31 5.09 -8.21
C PRO A 326 -6.26 4.67 -7.18
N ARG A 327 -5.25 5.50 -6.90
CA ARG A 327 -4.26 5.23 -5.84
C ARG A 327 -4.96 5.05 -4.50
N PHE A 328 -5.97 5.89 -4.23
CA PHE A 328 -6.72 5.91 -2.98
C PHE A 328 -7.77 4.80 -2.84
N ARG A 329 -8.01 3.99 -3.89
CA ARG A 329 -9.00 2.90 -3.82
C ARG A 329 -8.74 1.97 -2.64
N VAL A 330 -7.50 1.51 -2.49
CA VAL A 330 -7.15 0.59 -1.39
C VAL A 330 -7.22 1.29 -0.03
N PRO A 331 -6.61 2.48 0.20
CA PRO A 331 -6.79 3.22 1.45
C PRO A 331 -8.26 3.48 1.83
N ILE A 332 -9.13 3.80 0.87
CA ILE A 332 -10.56 3.99 1.12
C ILE A 332 -11.22 2.66 1.52
N THR A 333 -10.95 1.55 0.82
CA THR A 333 -11.45 0.22 1.24
C THR A 333 -10.98 -0.14 2.65
N LEU A 334 -9.71 0.12 2.96
CA LEU A 334 -9.15 -0.10 4.29
C LEU A 334 -9.81 0.79 5.34
N ALA A 335 -10.18 2.03 5.01
CA ALA A 335 -10.90 2.94 5.88
C ALA A 335 -12.28 2.39 6.25
N PHE A 336 -13.06 1.92 5.26
CA PHE A 336 -14.34 1.25 5.53
C PHE A 336 -14.17 0.02 6.42
N GLY A 337 -13.16 -0.82 6.15
CA GLY A 337 -12.84 -1.96 7.00
C GLY A 337 -12.49 -1.56 8.43
N LYS A 338 -11.67 -0.51 8.59
CA LYS A 338 -11.29 0.01 9.91
C LYS A 338 -12.49 0.53 10.69
N ILE A 339 -13.34 1.33 10.04
CA ILE A 339 -14.55 1.89 10.65
C ILE A 339 -15.51 0.76 11.03
N SER A 340 -15.80 -0.17 10.11
CA SER A 340 -16.66 -1.33 10.36
C SER A 340 -16.18 -2.16 11.57
N SER A 341 -14.87 -2.34 11.72
CA SER A 341 -14.29 -3.09 12.85
C SER A 341 -14.29 -2.35 14.19
N SER A 342 -14.42 -1.01 14.21
CA SER A 342 -14.17 -0.18 15.39
C SER A 342 -15.34 0.66 15.86
N TRP A 343 -16.35 0.88 15.01
CA TRP A 343 -17.52 1.70 15.32
C TRP A 343 -18.76 0.85 15.58
N SER A 344 -19.82 1.47 16.11
CA SER A 344 -21.11 0.78 16.22
C SER A 344 -21.70 0.54 14.82
N GLN A 345 -22.53 -0.50 14.69
CA GLN A 345 -23.20 -0.79 13.41
C GLN A 345 -24.03 0.39 12.90
N ASN A 346 -24.66 1.15 13.81
CA ASN A 346 -25.44 2.33 13.44
C ASN A 346 -24.56 3.44 12.87
N ASP A 347 -23.43 3.75 13.51
CA ASP A 347 -22.51 4.77 13.00
C ASP A 347 -21.88 4.39 11.65
N PHE A 348 -21.59 3.10 11.48
CA PHE A 348 -21.09 2.58 10.20
C PHE A 348 -22.16 2.68 9.10
N ASN A 349 -23.40 2.31 9.40
CA ASN A 349 -24.51 2.41 8.45
C ASN A 349 -24.77 3.88 8.05
N ASP A 350 -24.75 4.80 9.02
CA ASP A 350 -24.92 6.23 8.77
C ASP A 350 -23.79 6.78 7.89
N LEU A 351 -22.54 6.38 8.17
CA LEU A 351 -21.40 6.74 7.32
C LEU A 351 -21.54 6.20 5.89
N CYS A 352 -21.97 4.96 5.72
CA CYS A 352 -22.24 4.38 4.40
C CYS A 352 -23.37 5.13 3.67
N TYR A 353 -24.44 5.48 4.38
CA TYR A 353 -25.56 6.24 3.82
C TYR A 353 -25.11 7.62 3.33
N GLU A 354 -24.41 8.38 4.19
CA GLU A 354 -23.87 9.69 3.84
C GLU A 354 -22.87 9.60 2.67
N PHE A 355 -22.02 8.58 2.64
CA PHE A 355 -21.07 8.37 1.54
C PHE A 355 -21.77 8.13 0.20
N MET A 356 -22.81 7.28 0.17
CA MET A 356 -23.60 7.04 -1.04
C MET A 356 -24.31 8.30 -1.53
N GLN A 357 -24.89 9.10 -0.62
CA GLN A 357 -25.58 10.34 -0.96
C GLN A 357 -24.67 11.41 -1.57
N VAL A 358 -23.38 11.42 -1.23
CA VAL A 358 -22.39 12.33 -1.83
C VAL A 358 -21.95 11.81 -3.20
N GLN A 359 -21.70 10.50 -3.34
CA GLN A 359 -21.31 9.90 -4.62
C GLN A 359 -22.37 10.06 -5.71
N ASP A 360 -23.66 9.89 -5.38
CA ASP A 360 -24.77 10.04 -6.33
C ASP A 360 -24.90 11.48 -6.86
N LYS A 361 -24.42 12.48 -6.11
CA LYS A 361 -24.42 13.89 -6.55
C LYS A 361 -23.27 14.22 -7.49
N ASP A 362 -22.17 13.51 -7.39
CA ASP A 362 -20.93 13.77 -8.13
C ASP A 362 -20.78 12.89 -9.39
N ASP A 363 -21.78 12.06 -9.71
CA ASP A 363 -21.81 11.12 -10.87
C ASP A 363 -20.57 10.19 -10.91
N SER A 364 -19.90 10.01 -9.77
CA SER A 364 -18.67 9.24 -9.63
C SER A 364 -19.00 7.89 -8.99
N LEU A 365 -19.53 6.95 -9.77
CA LEU A 365 -19.71 5.58 -9.27
C LEU A 365 -18.35 4.88 -9.21
N LEU A 366 -17.77 4.77 -8.02
CA LEU A 366 -16.70 3.82 -7.75
C LEU A 366 -17.25 2.39 -7.86
N PRO A 367 -16.77 1.53 -8.78
CA PRO A 367 -17.04 0.12 -8.68
C PRO A 367 -16.15 -0.47 -7.59
N PHE A 368 -16.67 -0.59 -6.37
CA PHE A 368 -16.14 -1.53 -5.39
C PHE A 368 -16.46 -2.95 -5.88
N ALA A 369 -15.64 -3.46 -6.80
CA ALA A 369 -15.47 -4.90 -6.89
C ALA A 369 -14.61 -5.30 -5.69
N ALA A 370 -15.24 -6.07 -4.78
CA ALA A 370 -14.62 -6.77 -3.67
C ALA A 370 -13.49 -7.69 -4.17
#